data_AF-A0A1V6K4G0-F1
#
_entry.id   AF-A0A1V6K4G0-F1
#
_cell.length_a   1.000
_cell.length_b   1.000
_cell.length_c   1.000
_cell.angle_alpha   90.00
_cell.angle_beta   90.00
_cell.angle_gamma   90.00
#
_symmetry.space_group_name_H-M   'P 1'
#
loop_
_entity.id
_entity.type
_entity.pdbx_description
1 polymer ?
#
loop_
_entity_poly.entity_id
_entity_poly.type
_entity_poly.pdbx_seq_one_letter_code
_entity_poly.pdbx_strand_id
1 'polypeptide(L)'
;MTEEKGPSGSTPEPGADQEIHYCYRCGSLLKHSREWCGTCGADQFYTCRSCGRVFNKALHRCPECGNRRRRSSHRSGISRVSTTPAAAEWFRHNRRTLFYVTAGVLGGILVGAIVKTLASHSGPPNDQGYGITSLMYWLDPFIRAGKTVYRAILGVSRAVLNWIVLLILNNFKTTVLAFLGGVAGFVLAMKDRNRRRRARKHRAHREGGEDAEDTRTEAE
;
A
#
# COMPACT_ATOMS: atom_id res chain seq x y z
N MET A 1 53.84 58.43 -10.96
CA MET A 1 52.74 58.84 -11.85
C MET A 1 51.84 57.64 -12.00
N THR A 2 50.63 57.77 -11.45
CA THR A 2 49.53 56.81 -11.46
C THR A 2 48.89 56.79 -12.82
N GLU A 3 48.74 55.62 -13.44
CA GLU A 3 47.88 55.48 -14.62
C GLU A 3 46.86 54.37 -14.40
N GLU A 4 45.64 54.71 -14.75
CA GLU A 4 44.41 54.18 -14.18
C GLU A 4 44.00 52.84 -14.77
N LYS A 5 43.36 52.06 -13.90
CA LYS A 5 42.72 50.78 -14.16
C LYS A 5 41.37 51.03 -14.85
N GLY A 6 41.32 50.93 -16.18
CA GLY A 6 40.06 50.94 -16.94
C GLY A 6 39.41 49.54 -17.02
N PRO A 7 38.07 49.41 -16.88
CA PRO A 7 37.40 48.12 -16.95
C PRO A 7 37.07 47.76 -18.40
N SER A 8 37.84 46.88 -19.03
CA SER A 8 37.45 46.29 -20.31
C SER A 8 36.41 45.19 -20.07
N GLY A 9 35.16 45.61 -19.95
CA GLY A 9 34.01 44.73 -20.12
C GLY A 9 33.97 44.25 -21.57
N SER A 10 34.62 43.12 -21.86
CA SER A 10 34.39 42.37 -23.08
C SER A 10 33.09 41.58 -22.90
N THR A 11 32.02 42.12 -23.45
CA THR A 11 30.77 41.41 -23.74
C THR A 11 31.09 40.06 -24.38
N PRO A 12 30.68 38.91 -23.82
CA PRO A 12 30.81 37.65 -24.53
C PRO A 12 29.80 37.67 -25.69
N GLU A 13 30.34 37.64 -26.92
CA GLU A 13 29.60 37.44 -28.16
C GLU A 13 28.72 36.18 -28.05
N PRO A 14 27.43 36.20 -28.45
CA PRO A 14 26.59 35.01 -28.47
C PRO A 14 26.86 34.22 -29.76
N GLY A 15 28.10 33.76 -29.93
CA GLY A 15 28.54 32.88 -31.01
C GLY A 15 28.88 31.50 -30.44
N ALA A 16 27.86 30.71 -30.11
CA ALA A 16 28.06 29.31 -29.75
C ALA A 16 26.76 28.56 -30.03
N ASP A 17 26.60 28.07 -31.25
CA ASP A 17 26.05 26.76 -31.61
C ASP A 17 25.16 26.13 -30.52
N GLN A 18 24.05 26.79 -30.19
CA GLN A 18 23.13 26.27 -29.19
C GLN A 18 22.36 25.15 -29.87
N GLU A 19 22.91 23.94 -29.81
CA GLU A 19 22.26 22.71 -30.25
C GLU A 19 20.81 22.73 -29.71
N ILE A 20 19.87 22.87 -30.65
CA ILE A 20 18.47 23.10 -30.32
C ILE A 20 17.90 21.78 -29.81
N HIS A 21 17.63 21.70 -28.50
CA HIS A 21 17.03 20.51 -27.89
C HIS A 21 15.52 20.68 -27.71
N TYR A 22 14.77 19.65 -28.07
CA TYR A 22 13.31 19.58 -27.91
C TYR A 22 12.92 18.63 -26.79
N CYS A 23 11.85 18.96 -26.07
CA CYS A 23 11.31 18.11 -25.01
C CYS A 23 10.70 16.82 -25.59
N TYR A 24 11.14 15.65 -25.11
CA TYR A 24 10.62 14.35 -25.58
C TYR A 24 9.12 14.15 -25.30
N ARG A 25 8.54 14.89 -24.34
CA ARG A 25 7.16 14.71 -23.88
C ARG A 25 6.17 15.64 -24.58
N CYS A 26 6.51 16.93 -24.72
CA CYS A 26 5.62 17.95 -25.26
C CYS A 26 6.15 18.66 -26.51
N GLY A 27 7.38 18.37 -26.95
CA GLY A 27 7.98 18.99 -28.13
C GLY A 27 8.41 20.44 -27.96
N SER A 28 8.28 21.04 -26.77
CA SER A 28 8.70 22.44 -26.54
C SER A 28 10.22 22.59 -26.61
N LEU A 29 10.67 23.77 -27.04
CA LEU A 29 12.08 24.16 -27.07
C LEU A 29 12.66 24.27 -25.65
N LEU A 30 13.80 23.64 -25.39
CA LEU A 30 14.50 23.72 -24.10
C LEU A 30 15.46 24.93 -24.10
N LYS A 31 14.94 26.13 -23.80
CA LYS A 31 15.70 27.40 -23.86
C LYS A 31 16.74 27.59 -22.74
N HIS A 32 16.49 27.06 -21.54
CA HIS A 32 17.27 27.42 -20.34
C HIS A 32 17.91 26.23 -19.63
N SER A 33 17.34 25.03 -19.73
CA SER A 33 17.91 23.83 -19.12
C SER A 33 17.71 22.64 -20.05
N ARG A 34 18.76 21.84 -20.25
CA ARG A 34 18.68 20.58 -21.01
C ARG A 34 18.07 19.46 -20.16
N GLU A 35 18.05 19.61 -18.85
CA GLU A 35 17.70 18.55 -17.90
C GLU A 35 16.21 18.42 -17.63
N TRP A 36 15.45 19.51 -17.68
CA TRP A 36 14.03 19.52 -17.35
C TRP A 36 13.28 20.51 -18.25
N CYS A 37 12.04 20.18 -18.58
CA CYS A 37 11.22 21.03 -19.44
C CYS A 37 10.47 22.08 -18.63
N GLY A 38 10.74 23.37 -18.88
CA GLY A 38 10.02 24.49 -18.27
C GLY A 38 8.51 24.54 -18.56
N THR A 39 8.07 23.94 -19.66
CA THR A 39 6.65 23.95 -20.07
C THR A 39 5.85 22.80 -19.45
N CYS A 40 6.38 21.58 -19.41
CA CYS A 40 5.64 20.40 -18.95
C CYS A 40 6.22 19.72 -17.69
N GLY A 41 7.29 20.28 -17.12
CA GLY A 41 7.95 19.78 -15.91
C GLY A 41 8.60 18.40 -16.05
N ALA A 42 8.84 17.90 -17.27
CA ALA A 42 9.40 16.58 -17.47
C ALA A 42 10.93 16.61 -17.50
N ASP A 43 11.60 15.75 -16.73
CA ASP A 43 13.05 15.55 -16.89
C ASP A 43 13.38 14.91 -18.23
N GLN A 44 14.48 15.30 -18.86
CA GLN A 44 14.91 14.87 -20.19
C GLN A 44 15.93 13.73 -20.17
N PHE A 45 16.47 13.38 -18.99
CA PHE A 45 17.47 12.32 -18.83
C PHE A 45 17.02 11.18 -17.91
N TYR A 46 17.56 9.98 -18.15
CA TYR A 46 17.44 8.82 -17.26
C TYR A 46 18.81 8.23 -16.95
N THR A 47 18.98 7.76 -15.73
CA THR A 47 20.09 6.90 -15.35
C THR A 47 19.76 5.44 -15.68
N CYS A 48 20.59 4.80 -16.49
CA CYS A 48 20.47 3.38 -16.79
C CYS A 48 20.76 2.54 -15.53
N ARG A 49 19.85 1.63 -15.15
CA ARG A 49 20.10 0.73 -14.00
C ARG A 49 21.16 -0.34 -14.26
N SER A 50 21.39 -0.70 -15.52
CA SER A 50 22.35 -1.76 -15.86
C SER A 50 23.78 -1.24 -15.87
N CYS A 51 24.02 -0.07 -16.45
CA CYS A 51 25.37 0.49 -16.59
C CYS A 51 25.59 1.80 -15.81
N GLY A 52 24.58 2.32 -15.11
CA GLY A 52 24.69 3.57 -14.34
C GLY A 52 24.77 4.86 -15.16
N ARG A 53 24.91 4.79 -16.49
CA ARG A 53 25.08 5.98 -17.33
C ARG A 53 23.77 6.75 -17.54
N VAL A 54 23.88 8.08 -17.56
CA VAL A 54 22.78 8.99 -17.84
C VAL A 54 22.62 9.15 -19.35
N PHE A 55 21.41 9.01 -19.87
CA PHE A 55 21.11 9.16 -21.30
C PHE A 55 19.77 9.83 -21.54
N ASN A 56 19.60 10.41 -22.74
CA ASN A 56 18.39 11.15 -23.11
C ASN A 56 17.19 10.20 -23.27
N LYS A 57 16.04 10.58 -22.68
CA LYS A 57 14.79 9.81 -22.71
C LYS A 57 14.26 9.57 -24.13
N ALA A 58 14.61 10.43 -25.08
CA ALA A 58 14.25 10.29 -26.48
C ALA A 58 14.78 9.00 -27.12
N LEU A 59 15.93 8.47 -26.64
CA LEU A 59 16.53 7.26 -27.24
C LEU A 59 15.79 5.96 -26.90
N HIS A 60 14.86 5.96 -25.93
CA HIS A 60 14.09 4.80 -25.41
C HIS A 60 14.91 3.58 -24.90
N ARG A 61 16.15 3.41 -25.34
CA ARG A 61 17.13 2.38 -24.98
C ARG A 61 18.43 3.06 -24.58
N CYS A 62 19.17 2.41 -23.68
CA CYS A 62 20.49 2.90 -23.33
C CYS A 62 21.45 2.68 -24.53
N PRO A 63 22.13 3.71 -25.05
CA PRO A 63 23.05 3.57 -26.18
C PRO A 63 24.26 2.69 -25.86
N GLU A 64 24.59 2.57 -24.57
CA GLU A 64 25.82 1.91 -24.10
C GLU A 64 25.63 0.40 -23.92
N CYS A 65 24.52 -0.01 -23.30
CA CYS A 65 24.27 -1.43 -23.02
C CYS A 65 23.09 -2.01 -23.81
N GLY A 66 22.42 -1.22 -24.65
CA GLY A 66 21.27 -1.66 -25.45
C GLY A 66 20.02 -2.02 -24.65
N ASN A 67 20.11 -2.07 -23.31
CA ASN A 67 19.01 -2.50 -22.46
C ASN A 67 17.82 -1.54 -22.57
N ARG A 68 16.66 -2.14 -22.83
CA ARG A 68 15.38 -1.42 -22.89
C ARG A 68 15.01 -0.99 -21.48
N ARG A 69 14.48 0.22 -21.36
CA ARG A 69 13.88 0.72 -20.12
C ARG A 69 12.84 -0.29 -19.62
N ARG A 70 13.15 -1.06 -18.57
CA ARG A 70 12.11 -1.74 -17.80
C ARG A 70 11.27 -0.64 -17.17
N ARG A 71 10.05 -0.44 -17.66
CA ARG A 71 9.03 0.27 -16.88
C ARG A 71 9.00 -0.48 -15.56
N SER A 72 9.41 0.19 -14.49
CA SER A 72 9.02 -0.23 -13.15
C SER A 72 7.50 -0.22 -13.19
N SER A 73 6.90 -1.37 -13.51
CA SER A 73 5.50 -1.58 -13.21
C SER A 73 5.48 -1.57 -11.70
N HIS A 74 5.25 -0.40 -11.11
CA HIS A 74 4.59 -0.33 -9.83
C HIS A 74 3.28 -1.06 -10.08
N ARG A 75 3.29 -2.36 -9.79
CA ARG A 75 2.11 -3.19 -9.76
C ARG A 75 1.32 -2.55 -8.64
N SER A 76 0.37 -1.70 -9.02
CA SER A 76 -0.58 -1.07 -8.12
C SER A 76 -1.05 -2.18 -7.18
N GLY A 77 -0.90 -1.93 -5.88
CA GLY A 77 -1.14 -2.88 -4.81
C GLY A 77 -2.61 -3.26 -4.74
N ILE A 78 -3.08 -4.04 -5.70
CA ILE A 78 -4.12 -5.03 -5.44
C ILE A 78 -3.39 -6.00 -4.52
N SER A 79 -3.62 -5.79 -3.23
CA SER A 79 -3.28 -6.68 -2.14
C SER A 79 -3.39 -8.11 -2.66
N ARG A 80 -2.23 -8.76 -2.84
CA ARG A 80 -2.22 -10.21 -2.92
C ARG A 80 -2.83 -10.64 -1.60
N VAL A 81 -4.12 -10.97 -1.62
CA VAL A 81 -4.68 -11.86 -0.61
C VAL A 81 -3.71 -13.03 -0.64
N SER A 82 -2.87 -13.11 0.38
CA SER A 82 -1.87 -14.15 0.54
C SER A 82 -2.63 -15.43 0.77
N THR A 83 -3.18 -16.00 -0.30
CA THR A 83 -3.54 -17.40 -0.33
C THR A 83 -2.24 -18.12 -0.05
N THR A 84 -2.18 -18.78 1.10
CA THR A 84 -1.07 -19.66 1.42
C THR A 84 -0.86 -20.60 0.23
N PRO A 85 0.38 -21.03 -0.06
CA PRO A 85 0.65 -21.93 -1.18
C PRO A 85 -0.26 -23.18 -1.14
N ALA A 86 -0.58 -23.67 0.07
CA ALA A 86 -1.55 -24.73 0.31
C ALA A 86 -2.98 -24.39 -0.16
N ALA A 87 -3.47 -23.18 0.12
CA ALA A 87 -4.78 -22.74 -0.38
C ALA A 87 -4.79 -22.63 -1.91
N ALA A 88 -3.73 -22.09 -2.52
CA ALA A 88 -3.63 -21.97 -3.97
C ALA A 88 -3.56 -23.32 -4.69
N GLU A 89 -2.99 -24.34 -4.04
CA GLU A 89 -2.97 -25.72 -4.54
C GLU A 89 -4.33 -26.40 -4.40
N TRP A 90 -4.98 -26.25 -3.23
CA TRP A 90 -6.34 -26.76 -3.01
C TRP A 90 -7.35 -26.18 -4.01
N PHE A 91 -7.28 -24.87 -4.29
CA PHE A 91 -8.15 -24.20 -5.28
C PHE A 91 -7.91 -24.71 -6.70
N ARG A 92 -6.67 -25.03 -7.07
CA ARG A 92 -6.36 -25.61 -8.39
C ARG A 92 -6.94 -27.00 -8.53
N HIS A 93 -6.81 -27.83 -7.49
CA HIS A 93 -7.32 -29.20 -7.49
C HIS A 93 -8.86 -29.25 -7.48
N ASN A 94 -9.51 -28.36 -6.73
CA ASN A 94 -10.96 -28.33 -6.56
C ASN A 94 -11.69 -27.33 -7.48
N ARG A 95 -11.01 -26.80 -8.51
CA ARG A 95 -11.57 -25.76 -9.40
C ARG A 95 -12.87 -26.20 -10.07
N ARG A 96 -12.97 -27.47 -10.49
CA ARG A 96 -14.18 -28.03 -11.12
C ARG A 96 -15.34 -28.08 -10.14
N THR A 97 -15.11 -28.59 -8.94
CA THR A 97 -16.13 -28.68 -7.88
C THR A 97 -16.64 -27.29 -7.51
N LEU A 98 -15.74 -26.33 -7.33
CA LEU A 98 -16.10 -24.93 -7.09
C LEU A 98 -16.98 -24.37 -8.21
N PHE A 99 -16.60 -24.61 -9.47
CA PHE A 99 -17.39 -24.17 -10.62
C PHE A 99 -18.81 -24.75 -10.59
N TYR A 100 -18.97 -26.06 -10.39
CA TYR A 100 -20.29 -26.70 -10.31
C TYR A 100 -21.13 -26.20 -9.13
N VAL A 101 -20.53 -26.00 -7.96
CA VAL A 101 -21.23 -25.44 -6.80
C VAL A 101 -21.69 -24.01 -7.09
N THR A 102 -20.83 -23.16 -7.63
CA THR A 102 -21.20 -21.78 -7.99
C THR A 102 -22.25 -21.73 -9.10
N ALA A 103 -22.10 -22.57 -10.14
CA ALA A 103 -23.05 -22.65 -11.24
C ALA A 103 -24.41 -23.19 -10.77
N GLY A 104 -24.42 -24.16 -9.85
CA GLY A 104 -25.65 -24.69 -9.25
C GLY A 104 -26.39 -23.66 -8.40
N VAL A 105 -25.67 -22.88 -7.58
CA VAL A 105 -26.27 -21.81 -6.78
C VAL A 105 -26.84 -20.70 -7.68
N LEU A 106 -26.06 -20.23 -8.65
CA LEU A 106 -26.51 -19.19 -9.59
C LEU A 106 -27.67 -19.68 -10.46
N GLY A 107 -27.59 -20.92 -10.95
CA GLY A 107 -28.66 -21.56 -11.71
C GLY A 107 -29.94 -21.69 -10.91
N GLY A 108 -29.86 -22.11 -9.64
CA GLY A 108 -31.02 -22.18 -8.74
C GLY A 108 -31.69 -20.83 -8.50
N ILE A 109 -30.90 -19.77 -8.32
CA ILE A 109 -31.41 -18.40 -8.18
C ILE A 109 -32.10 -17.95 -9.48
N LEU A 110 -31.47 -18.18 -10.63
CA LEU A 110 -32.00 -17.78 -11.93
C LEU A 110 -33.31 -18.51 -12.26
N VAL A 111 -33.35 -19.83 -12.06
CA VAL A 111 -34.56 -20.64 -12.27
C VAL A 111 -35.69 -20.18 -11.33
N GLY A 112 -35.38 -19.91 -10.06
CA GLY A 112 -36.37 -19.38 -9.11
C GLY A 112 -36.93 -18.02 -9.51
N ALA A 113 -36.10 -17.15 -10.10
CA ALA A 113 -36.55 -15.86 -10.64
C ALA A 113 -37.45 -16.05 -11.86
N ILE A 114 -37.04 -16.88 -12.81
CA ILE A 114 -37.80 -17.18 -14.05
C ILE A 114 -39.19 -17.76 -13.70
N VAL A 115 -39.27 -18.70 -12.76
CA VAL A 115 -40.55 -19.29 -12.32
C VAL A 115 -41.47 -18.23 -11.72
N LYS A 116 -40.95 -17.31 -10.88
CA LYS A 116 -41.75 -16.20 -10.34
C LYS A 116 -42.25 -15.25 -11.43
N THR A 117 -41.39 -14.93 -12.40
CA THR A 117 -41.76 -14.04 -13.51
C THR A 117 -42.81 -14.69 -14.41
N LEU A 118 -42.68 -15.99 -14.71
CA LEU A 118 -43.68 -16.76 -15.45
C LEU A 118 -45.02 -16.83 -14.70
N ALA A 119 -45.00 -17.06 -13.39
CA ALA A 119 -46.21 -17.08 -12.56
C ALA A 119 -46.92 -15.72 -12.52
N SER A 120 -46.19 -14.61 -12.67
CA SER A 120 -46.78 -13.26 -12.75
C SER A 120 -47.32 -12.89 -14.14
N HIS A 121 -46.94 -13.64 -15.18
CA HIS A 121 -47.40 -13.43 -16.56
C HIS A 121 -48.50 -14.41 -16.98
N SER A 122 -48.65 -15.54 -16.30
CA SER A 122 -49.85 -16.37 -16.40
C SER A 122 -51.00 -15.65 -15.70
N GLY A 123 -52.04 -15.28 -16.46
CA GLY A 123 -53.26 -14.65 -15.95
C GLY A 123 -54.00 -15.48 -14.89
N PRO A 124 -55.16 -15.00 -14.40
CA PRO A 124 -55.86 -15.61 -13.27
C PRO A 124 -56.11 -17.10 -13.50
N PRO A 125 -56.10 -17.91 -12.42
CA PRO A 125 -56.20 -19.35 -12.53
C PRO A 125 -57.53 -19.73 -13.19
N ASN A 126 -57.46 -20.33 -14.37
CA ASN A 126 -58.59 -21.10 -14.89
C ASN A 126 -58.75 -22.34 -13.99
N ASP A 127 -59.98 -22.70 -13.65
CA ASP A 127 -60.38 -23.73 -12.65
C ASP A 127 -59.88 -25.17 -12.89
N GLN A 128 -58.95 -25.38 -13.82
CA GLN A 128 -58.27 -26.67 -14.03
C GLN A 128 -56.97 -26.72 -13.23
N GLY A 129 -57.11 -26.97 -11.93
CA GLY A 129 -56.04 -27.03 -10.92
C GLY A 129 -55.05 -28.20 -11.01
N TYR A 130 -54.50 -28.51 -12.19
CA TYR A 130 -53.62 -29.69 -12.38
C TYR A 130 -52.23 -29.41 -12.97
N GLY A 131 -51.87 -28.17 -13.35
CA GLY A 131 -50.59 -27.88 -14.01
C GLY A 131 -49.43 -27.45 -13.09
N ILE A 132 -49.68 -26.53 -12.15
CA ILE A 132 -48.62 -25.81 -11.42
C ILE A 132 -48.26 -26.50 -10.10
N THR A 133 -49.20 -27.22 -9.51
CA THR A 133 -49.03 -27.97 -8.24
C THR A 133 -48.10 -29.16 -8.39
N SER A 134 -48.11 -29.87 -9.52
CA SER A 134 -47.23 -31.02 -9.78
C SER A 134 -45.74 -30.64 -9.86
N LEU A 135 -45.41 -29.50 -10.49
CA LEU A 135 -44.03 -29.04 -10.56
C LEU A 135 -43.54 -28.55 -9.19
N MET A 136 -44.37 -27.81 -8.46
CA MET A 136 -44.02 -27.30 -7.14
C MET A 136 -43.79 -28.43 -6.12
N TYR A 137 -44.60 -29.51 -6.18
CA TYR A 137 -44.40 -30.71 -5.35
C TYR A 137 -43.09 -31.44 -5.65
N TRP A 138 -42.69 -31.46 -6.93
CA TRP A 138 -41.43 -32.09 -7.34
C TRP A 138 -40.20 -31.27 -6.93
N LEU A 139 -40.32 -29.93 -6.89
CA LEU A 139 -39.25 -29.04 -6.42
C LEU A 139 -39.17 -28.86 -4.89
N ASP A 140 -40.23 -29.19 -4.14
CA ASP A 140 -40.26 -29.04 -2.68
C ASP A 140 -39.08 -29.73 -1.94
N PRO A 141 -38.66 -30.96 -2.28
CA PRO A 141 -37.47 -31.57 -1.65
C PRO A 141 -36.18 -30.78 -1.93
N PHE A 142 -36.03 -30.19 -3.11
CA PHE A 142 -34.86 -29.38 -3.47
C PHE A 142 -34.86 -28.03 -2.74
N ILE A 143 -36.02 -27.39 -2.60
CA ILE A 143 -36.16 -26.13 -1.84
C ILE A 143 -35.89 -26.37 -0.35
N ARG A 144 -36.39 -27.49 0.19
CA ARG A 144 -36.20 -27.87 1.59
C ARG A 144 -34.73 -28.22 1.88
N ALA A 145 -34.07 -28.95 0.98
CA ALA A 145 -32.63 -29.22 1.04
C ALA A 145 -31.78 -27.94 0.86
N GLY A 146 -32.19 -27.04 -0.04
CA GLY A 146 -31.53 -25.75 -0.23
C GLY A 146 -31.59 -24.88 1.03
N LYS A 147 -32.75 -24.85 1.72
CA LYS A 147 -32.90 -24.12 2.99
C LYS A 147 -32.03 -24.67 4.12
N THR A 148 -31.89 -25.99 4.24
CA THR A 148 -31.04 -26.59 5.28
C THR A 148 -29.56 -26.33 5.01
N VAL A 149 -29.12 -26.47 3.76
CA VAL A 149 -27.75 -26.13 3.35
C VAL A 149 -27.47 -24.64 3.55
N TYR A 150 -28.40 -23.76 3.18
CA TYR A 150 -28.26 -22.31 3.38
C TYR A 150 -28.15 -21.93 4.86
N ARG A 151 -28.96 -22.54 5.74
CA ARG A 151 -28.86 -22.33 7.19
C ARG A 151 -27.55 -22.88 7.77
N ALA A 152 -27.08 -24.03 7.31
CA ALA A 152 -25.80 -24.58 7.72
C ALA A 152 -24.63 -23.67 7.30
N ILE A 153 -24.66 -23.16 6.05
CA ILE A 153 -23.66 -22.20 5.56
C ILE A 153 -23.70 -20.91 6.38
N LEU A 154 -24.88 -20.32 6.63
CA LEU A 154 -25.01 -19.14 7.49
C LEU A 154 -24.55 -19.36 8.94
N GLY A 155 -24.79 -20.56 9.49
CA GLY A 155 -24.31 -20.96 10.79
C GLY A 155 -22.77 -21.00 10.85
N VAL A 156 -22.16 -21.61 9.83
CA VAL A 156 -20.69 -21.63 9.68
C VAL A 156 -20.14 -20.21 9.50
N SER A 157 -20.78 -19.37 8.69
CA SER A 157 -20.39 -17.97 8.50
C SER A 157 -20.40 -17.17 9.81
N ARG A 158 -21.41 -17.37 10.67
CA ARG A 158 -21.48 -16.74 11.99
C ARG A 158 -20.39 -17.24 12.94
N ALA A 159 -20.13 -18.55 12.95
CA ALA A 159 -19.07 -19.13 13.76
C ALA A 159 -17.69 -18.63 13.32
N VAL A 160 -17.44 -18.55 12.01
CA VAL A 160 -16.19 -18.03 11.43
C VAL A 160 -16.03 -16.55 11.72
N LEU A 161 -17.08 -15.74 11.55
CA LEU A 161 -17.06 -14.31 11.90
C LEU A 161 -16.79 -14.11 13.40
N ASN A 162 -17.46 -14.88 14.26
CA ASN A 162 -17.25 -14.80 15.70
C ASN A 162 -15.81 -15.19 16.08
N TRP A 163 -15.27 -16.24 15.45
CA TRP A 163 -13.88 -16.64 15.63
C TRP A 163 -12.89 -15.56 15.17
N ILE A 164 -13.12 -14.93 14.02
CA ILE A 164 -12.30 -13.82 13.52
C ILE A 164 -12.35 -12.62 14.48
N VAL A 165 -13.53 -12.26 14.99
CA VAL A 165 -13.68 -11.16 15.96
C VAL A 165 -12.92 -11.47 17.24
N LEU A 166 -13.01 -12.69 17.77
CA LEU A 166 -12.24 -13.11 18.95
C LEU A 166 -10.72 -13.06 18.69
N LEU A 167 -10.28 -13.42 17.48
CA LEU A 167 -8.87 -13.36 17.08
C LEU A 167 -8.37 -11.91 17.03
N ILE A 168 -9.17 -10.99 16.48
CA ILE A 168 -8.87 -9.55 16.47
C ILE A 168 -8.81 -9.00 17.89
N LEU A 169 -9.78 -9.31 18.74
CA LEU A 169 -9.81 -8.84 20.14
C LEU A 169 -8.61 -9.37 20.94
N ASN A 170 -8.20 -10.62 20.72
CA ASN A 170 -7.04 -11.18 21.39
C ASN A 170 -5.70 -10.56 20.92
N ASN A 171 -5.56 -10.33 19.61
CA ASN A 171 -4.41 -9.59 19.05
C ASN A 171 -4.39 -8.12 19.51
N PHE A 172 -5.56 -7.49 19.67
CA PHE A 172 -5.66 -6.13 20.20
C PHE A 172 -5.26 -6.07 21.67
N LYS A 173 -5.72 -7.03 22.49
CA LYS A 173 -5.34 -7.10 23.92
C LYS A 173 -3.83 -7.28 24.10
N THR A 174 -3.20 -8.13 23.32
CA THR A 174 -1.74 -8.37 23.39
C THR A 174 -0.93 -7.16 22.95
N THR A 175 -1.34 -6.48 21.87
CA THR A 175 -0.68 -5.24 21.43
C THR A 175 -0.84 -4.10 22.42
N VAL A 176 -2.03 -3.90 23.00
CA VAL A 176 -2.25 -2.90 24.05
C VAL A 176 -1.43 -3.19 25.30
N LEU A 177 -1.35 -4.45 25.75
CA LEU A 177 -0.52 -4.83 26.90
C LEU A 177 0.97 -4.62 26.63
N ALA A 178 1.45 -4.94 25.43
CA ALA A 178 2.84 -4.67 25.03
C ALA A 178 3.14 -3.16 25.01
N PHE A 179 2.20 -2.35 24.51
CA PHE A 179 2.36 -0.91 24.46
C PHE A 179 2.36 -0.27 25.86
N LEU A 180 1.43 -0.68 26.73
CA LEU A 180 1.38 -0.23 28.12
C LEU A 180 2.63 -0.66 28.91
N GLY A 181 3.11 -1.89 28.70
CA GLY A 181 4.36 -2.38 29.27
C GLY A 181 5.57 -1.56 28.78
N GLY A 182 5.61 -1.22 27.49
CA GLY A 182 6.65 -0.37 26.91
C GLY A 182 6.64 1.06 27.49
N VAL A 183 5.47 1.67 27.65
CA VAL A 183 5.33 3.01 28.25
C VAL A 183 5.75 3.00 29.72
N ALA A 184 5.32 2.00 30.51
CA ALA A 184 5.74 1.86 31.89
C ALA A 184 7.26 1.68 32.02
N GLY A 185 7.86 0.84 31.18
CA GLY A 185 9.31 0.66 31.11
C GLY A 185 10.04 1.96 30.74
N PHE A 186 9.53 2.72 29.78
CA PHE A 186 10.10 4.00 29.37
C PHE A 186 10.04 5.05 30.50
N VAL A 187 8.92 5.14 31.23
CA VAL A 187 8.77 6.06 32.37
C VAL A 187 9.74 5.70 33.51
N LEU A 188 9.90 4.40 33.81
CA LEU A 188 10.87 3.94 34.81
C LEU A 188 12.31 4.26 34.39
N ALA A 189 12.66 4.06 33.13
CA ALA A 189 13.98 4.40 32.58
C ALA A 189 14.27 5.92 32.63
N MET A 190 13.27 6.75 32.33
CA MET A 190 13.35 8.20 32.46
C MET A 190 13.55 8.63 33.92
N LYS A 191 12.81 8.02 34.85
CA LYS A 191 12.94 8.29 36.29
C LYS A 191 14.33 7.92 36.82
N ASP A 192 14.89 6.81 36.37
CA ASP A 192 16.26 6.39 36.75
C ASP A 192 17.32 7.35 36.18
N ARG A 193 17.21 7.72 34.91
CA ARG A 193 18.10 8.75 34.31
C ARG A 193 18.06 10.06 35.08
N ASN A 194 16.87 10.49 35.52
CA ASN A 194 16.73 11.74 36.26
C ASN A 194 17.35 11.65 37.67
N ARG A 195 17.24 10.49 38.34
CA ARG A 195 17.94 10.23 39.61
C ARG A 195 19.46 10.29 39.45
N ARG A 196 20.01 9.66 38.40
CA ARG A 196 21.46 9.70 38.11
C ARG A 196 21.96 11.13 37.83
N ARG A 197 21.16 11.95 37.13
CA ARG A 197 21.49 13.37 36.89
C ARG A 197 21.56 14.17 38.20
N ARG A 198 20.60 13.96 39.12
CA ARG A 198 20.62 14.61 40.44
C ARG A 198 21.82 14.17 41.28
N ALA A 199 22.17 12.88 41.28
CA ALA A 199 23.34 12.38 41.99
C ALA A 199 24.67 13.00 41.49
N ARG A 200 24.82 13.20 40.18
CA ARG A 200 26.00 13.87 39.60
C ARG A 200 26.10 15.35 40.01
N LYS A 201 24.97 16.08 40.05
CA LYS A 201 24.97 17.47 40.51
C LYS A 201 25.44 17.62 41.96
N HIS A 202 25.04 16.70 42.85
CA HIS A 202 25.49 16.73 44.25
C HIS A 202 26.99 16.44 44.43
N ARG A 203 27.60 15.60 43.58
CA ARG A 203 29.06 15.37 43.62
C ARG A 203 29.85 16.58 43.12
N ALA A 204 29.42 17.17 42.00
CA ALA A 204 30.07 18.35 41.43
C ALA A 204 30.08 19.57 42.39
N HIS A 205 29.02 19.75 43.19
CA HIS A 205 28.99 20.80 44.21
C HIS A 205 29.87 20.52 45.43
N ARG A 206 30.20 19.25 45.71
CA ARG A 206 31.09 18.88 46.81
C ARG A 206 32.55 19.07 46.41
N GLU A 207 32.93 18.57 45.23
CA GLU A 207 34.29 18.70 44.68
C GLU A 207 34.63 20.18 44.41
N GLY A 208 33.73 20.96 43.79
CA GLY A 208 33.98 22.39 43.57
C GLY A 208 33.91 23.29 44.82
N GLY A 209 33.50 22.74 45.97
CA GLY A 209 33.56 23.43 47.27
C GLY A 209 34.90 23.24 47.97
N GLU A 210 35.50 22.05 47.83
CA GLU A 210 36.82 21.72 48.41
C GLU A 210 37.94 22.50 47.68
N ASP A 211 37.87 22.65 46.36
CA ASP A 211 38.87 23.42 45.58
C ASP A 211 38.87 24.94 45.89
N ALA A 212 37.72 25.47 46.34
CA ALA A 212 37.56 26.89 46.68
C ALA A 212 38.03 27.21 48.11
N GLU A 213 38.19 26.20 48.95
CA GLU A 213 38.62 26.36 50.34
C GLU A 213 40.16 26.23 50.45
N ASP A 214 40.79 25.35 49.66
CA ASP A 214 42.25 25.22 49.56
C ASP A 214 42.93 26.44 48.88
N THR A 215 42.25 27.12 47.95
CA THR A 215 42.78 28.34 47.33
C THR A 215 42.72 29.57 48.24
N ARG A 216 42.00 29.49 49.37
CA ARG A 216 41.89 30.59 50.33
C ARG A 216 42.94 30.52 51.45
N THR A 217 43.45 29.33 51.77
CA THR A 217 44.47 29.12 52.80
C THR A 217 45.90 29.40 52.33
N GLU A 218 46.16 29.48 51.02
CA GLU A 218 47.46 29.89 50.47
C GLU A 218 47.61 31.42 50.29
N ALA A 219 46.56 32.20 50.59
CA ALA A 219 46.53 33.65 50.38
C ALA A 219 46.59 34.49 51.67
N GLU A 220 46.81 33.87 52.84
CA GLU A 220 47.06 34.56 54.13
C GLU A 220 48.51 34.39 54.61
#